data_AF-A0A1H6TZL9-F1
#
_entry.id   AF-A0A1H6TZL9-F1
#
_cell.length_a   1.000
_cell.length_b   1.000
_cell.length_c   1.000
_cell.angle_alpha   90.00
_cell.angle_beta   90.00
_cell.angle_gamma   90.00
#
_symmetry.space_group_name_H-M   'P 1'
#
loop_
_entity.id
_entity.type
_entity.pdbx_description
1 polymer ?
#
loop_
_entity_poly.entity_id
_entity_poly.type
_entity_poly.pdbx_seq_one_letter_code
_entity_poly.pdbx_strand_id
1 'polypeptide(L)'
;MALNFFFNYPGMHQLIVSRILESLEASEVAYTSDVNLPVHRSLLNGKGEELLSAAYRELEGKDDYPLLHHLKVPVQVGKHLLVYDDANHFNRYRLVTLKSALYRVFNYPWHAAYLRMCRTHERECLLSGLQERVWSGPPLARSCFGPADVPGELSGTGAPGWKLNAYNDLQYDLISRLEGYRLHRIPAYENLMIGGRLQRIDKLLLRPDDSVMRAIGAWLLRKMG
;
A
#
# COMPACT_ATOMS: atom_id res chain seq x y z
N MET A 1 12.48 8.10 18.17
CA MET A 1 12.62 8.83 16.90
C MET A 1 11.95 8.00 15.82
N ALA A 2 10.67 8.28 15.52
CA ALA A 2 9.86 7.46 14.62
C ALA A 2 10.29 7.68 13.17
N LEU A 3 10.75 6.63 12.51
CA LEU A 3 11.26 6.66 11.14
C LEU A 3 10.14 7.04 10.17
N ASN A 4 10.25 8.23 9.58
CA ASN A 4 9.42 8.69 8.46
C ASN A 4 9.96 8.07 7.18
N PHE A 5 9.33 7.01 6.71
CA PHE A 5 9.67 6.36 5.47
C PHE A 5 8.45 6.23 4.57
N PHE A 6 8.04 7.36 4.00
CA PHE A 6 7.25 7.37 2.77
C PHE A 6 8.25 7.52 1.62
N PHE A 7 8.49 6.43 0.88
CA PHE A 7 9.49 6.36 -0.18
C PHE A 7 8.86 6.58 -1.55
N ASN A 8 8.85 7.83 -2.02
CA ASN A 8 8.89 8.27 -3.43
C ASN A 8 8.85 9.80 -3.49
N TYR A 9 9.08 10.40 -4.67
CA TYR A 9 9.07 11.87 -4.89
C TYR A 9 7.99 12.55 -4.02
N PRO A 10 8.36 13.23 -2.92
CA PRO A 10 7.39 13.61 -1.89
C PRO A 10 6.23 14.40 -2.51
N GLY A 11 6.54 15.25 -3.50
CA GLY A 11 5.53 16.04 -4.21
C GLY A 11 4.45 15.24 -4.95
N MET A 12 4.77 14.14 -5.65
CA MET A 12 3.75 13.47 -6.49
C MET A 12 2.77 12.63 -5.67
N HIS A 13 3.27 11.86 -4.70
CA HIS A 13 2.40 11.09 -3.82
C HIS A 13 1.53 12.01 -2.95
N GLN A 14 2.13 13.07 -2.38
CA GLN A 14 1.39 14.07 -1.60
C GLN A 14 0.34 14.79 -2.46
N LEU A 15 0.66 15.12 -3.71
CA LEU A 15 -0.31 15.70 -4.65
C LEU A 15 -1.50 14.76 -4.87
N ILE A 16 -1.25 13.48 -5.14
CA ILE A 16 -2.32 12.49 -5.36
C ILE A 16 -3.20 12.34 -4.12
N VAL A 17 -2.60 12.25 -2.93
CA VAL A 17 -3.34 12.21 -1.65
C VAL A 17 -4.17 13.48 -1.47
N SER A 18 -3.61 14.66 -1.74
CA SER A 18 -4.33 15.93 -1.69
C SER A 18 -5.53 15.93 -2.65
N ARG A 19 -5.41 15.40 -3.87
CA ARG A 19 -6.55 15.28 -4.80
C ARG A 19 -7.61 14.28 -4.34
N ILE A 20 -7.22 13.23 -3.62
CA ILE A 20 -8.17 12.32 -2.96
C ILE A 20 -8.97 13.09 -1.91
N LEU A 21 -8.32 13.89 -1.07
CA LEU A 21 -8.99 14.73 -0.07
C LEU A 21 -9.95 15.73 -0.71
N GLU A 22 -9.50 16.48 -1.71
CA GLU A 22 -10.34 17.42 -2.47
C GLU A 22 -11.55 16.74 -3.12
N SER A 23 -11.40 15.51 -3.61
CA SER A 23 -12.53 14.75 -4.19
C SER A 23 -13.59 14.36 -3.16
N LEU A 24 -13.19 14.15 -1.90
CA LEU A 24 -14.09 13.90 -0.78
C LEU A 24 -14.79 15.19 -0.34
N GLU A 25 -14.08 16.32 -0.32
CA GLU A 25 -14.65 17.65 -0.05
C GLU A 25 -15.70 18.01 -1.10
N ALA A 26 -15.39 17.80 -2.39
CA ALA A 26 -16.33 18.02 -3.49
C ALA A 26 -17.56 17.10 -3.44
N SER A 27 -17.50 16.03 -2.63
CA SER A 27 -18.61 15.11 -2.37
C SER A 27 -19.25 15.32 -0.99
N GLU A 28 -18.88 16.40 -0.29
CA GLU A 28 -19.38 16.76 1.05
C GLU A 28 -19.19 15.64 2.11
N VAL A 29 -18.11 14.87 1.97
CA VAL A 29 -17.81 13.76 2.88
C VAL A 29 -16.88 14.23 3.99
N ALA A 30 -17.32 14.09 5.24
CA ALA A 30 -16.46 14.33 6.39
C ALA A 30 -15.33 13.27 6.48
N TYR A 31 -14.11 13.74 6.65
CA TYR A 31 -12.92 12.88 6.75
C TYR A 31 -11.95 13.40 7.82
N THR A 32 -10.97 12.57 8.17
CA THR A 32 -9.80 12.94 8.96
C THR A 32 -8.56 12.60 8.15
N SER A 33 -7.63 13.56 8.00
CA SER A 33 -6.35 13.34 7.31
C SER A 33 -5.23 12.99 8.29
N ASP A 34 -4.15 12.39 7.77
CA ASP A 34 -2.90 12.12 8.51
C ASP A 34 -3.11 11.34 9.82
N VAL A 35 -3.96 10.33 9.77
CA VAL A 35 -4.32 9.52 10.94
C VAL A 35 -3.15 8.62 11.34
N ASN A 36 -2.82 8.63 12.62
CA ASN A 36 -1.79 7.78 13.19
C ASN A 36 -2.43 6.78 14.18
N LEU A 37 -2.77 5.59 13.68
CA LEU A 37 -3.44 4.56 14.47
C LEU A 37 -2.42 3.75 15.28
N PRO A 38 -2.52 3.68 16.62
CA PRO A 38 -1.64 2.83 17.42
C PRO A 38 -1.91 1.35 17.13
N VAL A 39 -0.85 0.53 17.17
CA VAL A 39 -0.97 -0.93 17.01
C VAL A 39 -1.10 -1.60 18.37
N HIS A 40 -2.27 -2.17 18.67
CA HIS A 40 -2.47 -2.95 19.89
C HIS A 40 -1.95 -4.37 19.70
N ARG A 41 -0.71 -4.62 20.18
CA ARG A 41 -0.04 -5.93 20.04
C ARG A 41 -0.88 -7.11 20.55
N SER A 42 -1.68 -6.90 21.60
CA SER A 42 -2.58 -7.92 22.14
C SER A 42 -3.59 -8.46 21.13
N LEU A 43 -3.96 -7.70 20.09
CA LEU A 43 -4.84 -8.16 19.02
C LEU A 43 -4.15 -9.11 18.05
N LEU A 44 -2.81 -9.14 18.03
CA LEU A 44 -2.02 -10.01 17.16
C LEU A 44 -1.76 -11.38 17.79
N ASN A 45 -1.83 -11.48 19.12
CA ASN A 45 -1.44 -12.67 19.88
C ASN A 45 -2.03 -13.95 19.28
N GLY A 46 -1.16 -14.94 19.05
CA GLY A 46 -1.55 -16.21 18.42
C GLY A 46 -1.64 -16.08 16.91
N LYS A 47 -2.85 -16.10 16.34
CA LYS A 47 -3.01 -16.26 14.89
C LYS A 47 -2.44 -15.08 14.09
N GLY A 48 -2.50 -13.86 14.61
CA GLY A 48 -1.94 -12.69 13.93
C GLY A 48 -0.42 -12.78 13.80
N GLU A 49 0.26 -13.14 14.89
CA GLU A 49 1.72 -13.38 14.93
C GLU A 49 2.14 -14.50 13.96
N GLU A 50 1.40 -15.61 13.93
CA GLU A 50 1.64 -16.70 12.97
C GLU A 50 1.56 -16.21 11.52
N LEU A 51 0.54 -15.41 11.18
CA LEU A 51 0.34 -14.89 9.83
C LEU A 51 1.46 -13.93 9.42
N LEU A 52 1.86 -13.03 10.32
CA LEU A 52 2.96 -12.08 10.08
C LEU A 52 4.30 -12.81 9.92
N SER A 53 4.61 -13.70 10.85
CA SER A 53 5.86 -14.47 10.84
C SER A 53 5.99 -15.31 9.58
N ALA A 54 4.93 -16.04 9.20
CA ALA A 54 4.93 -16.87 8.00
C ALA A 54 5.20 -16.04 6.73
N ALA A 55 4.49 -14.92 6.55
CA ALA A 55 4.67 -14.06 5.38
C ALA A 55 6.06 -13.38 5.35
N TYR A 56 6.61 -13.02 6.51
CA TYR A 56 7.96 -12.48 6.62
C TYR A 56 9.02 -13.51 6.19
N ARG A 57 8.85 -14.78 6.60
CA ARG A 57 9.73 -15.88 6.18
C ARG A 57 9.60 -16.20 4.70
N GLU A 58 8.40 -16.12 4.11
CA GLU A 58 8.19 -16.26 2.66
C GLU A 58 8.92 -15.17 1.85
N LEU A 59 9.20 -14.01 2.45
CA LEU A 59 10.04 -12.95 1.88
C LEU A 59 11.55 -13.13 2.17
N GLU A 60 11.95 -14.28 2.72
CA GLU A 60 13.31 -14.58 3.15
C GLU A 60 13.82 -13.66 4.28
N GLY A 61 12.89 -13.20 5.12
CA GLY A 61 13.20 -12.40 6.29
C GLY A 61 14.05 -13.17 7.32
N LYS A 62 15.06 -12.51 7.87
CA LYS A 62 16.01 -13.00 8.87
C LYS A 62 15.58 -12.57 10.27
N ASP A 63 16.03 -13.33 11.27
CA ASP A 63 15.76 -13.08 12.69
C ASP A 63 14.27 -12.88 12.98
N ASP A 64 13.92 -12.04 13.95
CA ASP A 64 12.53 -11.72 14.28
C ASP A 64 11.92 -10.76 13.24
N TYR A 65 10.64 -10.96 12.95
CA TYR A 65 9.91 -10.05 12.07
C TYR A 65 9.69 -8.70 12.76
N PRO A 66 9.91 -7.57 12.06
CA PRO A 66 9.60 -6.27 12.64
C PRO A 66 8.09 -6.09 12.77
N LEU A 67 7.67 -5.24 13.71
CA LEU A 67 6.28 -4.87 13.88
C LEU A 67 6.13 -3.34 13.89
N LEU A 68 5.19 -2.83 13.11
CA LEU A 68 4.80 -1.42 13.15
C LEU A 68 4.24 -1.05 14.53
N HIS A 69 4.64 0.11 15.02
CA HIS A 69 4.06 0.69 16.24
C HIS A 69 2.79 1.48 15.97
N HIS A 70 2.69 2.05 14.77
CA HIS A 70 1.53 2.79 14.32
C HIS A 70 1.30 2.57 12.82
N LEU A 71 0.05 2.64 12.38
CA LEU A 71 -0.32 2.79 10.97
C LEU A 71 -0.51 4.28 10.67
N LYS A 72 0.24 4.78 9.68
CA LYS A 72 0.10 6.15 9.17
C LYS A 72 -0.81 6.11 7.95
N VAL A 73 -2.06 6.52 8.14
CA VAL A 73 -3.10 6.45 7.14
C VAL A 73 -3.41 7.86 6.63
N PRO A 74 -3.29 8.13 5.32
CA PRO A 74 -3.52 9.46 4.77
C PRO A 74 -4.94 9.97 4.98
N VAL A 75 -5.95 9.09 4.89
CA VAL A 75 -7.36 9.49 4.98
C VAL A 75 -8.18 8.44 5.74
N GLN A 76 -9.03 8.92 6.66
CA GLN A 76 -10.06 8.14 7.34
C GLN A 76 -11.44 8.75 7.10
N VAL A 77 -12.42 7.91 6.77
CA VAL A 77 -13.84 8.27 6.67
C VAL A 77 -14.64 7.30 7.53
N GLY A 78 -15.08 7.72 8.71
CA GLY A 78 -15.73 6.82 9.68
C GLY A 78 -14.83 5.61 10.04
N LYS A 79 -15.28 4.39 9.69
CA LYS A 79 -14.51 3.13 9.88
C LYS A 79 -13.66 2.73 8.65
N HIS A 80 -13.60 3.58 7.64
CA HIS A 80 -12.86 3.34 6.41
C HIS A 80 -11.51 4.03 6.44
N LEU A 81 -10.48 3.32 6.04
CA LEU A 81 -9.11 3.84 5.89
C LEU A 81 -8.78 3.80 4.40
N LEU A 82 -8.28 4.91 3.84
CA LEU A 82 -7.87 4.99 2.44
C LEU A 82 -6.36 5.14 2.36
N VAL A 83 -5.72 4.30 1.54
CA VAL A 83 -4.29 4.39 1.20
C VAL A 83 -4.12 4.35 -0.31
N TYR A 84 -3.20 5.16 -0.84
CA TYR A 84 -2.85 5.17 -2.25
C TYR A 84 -1.60 4.34 -2.51
N ASP A 85 -1.70 3.37 -3.41
CA ASP A 85 -0.60 2.50 -3.78
C ASP A 85 -0.06 2.94 -5.15
N ASP A 86 1.16 3.47 -5.17
CA ASP A 86 1.86 3.85 -6.39
C ASP A 86 2.54 2.65 -7.08
N ALA A 87 3.23 2.91 -8.19
CA ALA A 87 3.91 1.88 -8.98
C ALA A 87 4.82 0.95 -8.16
N ASN A 88 5.45 1.44 -7.08
CA ASN A 88 6.40 0.64 -6.28
C ASN A 88 5.75 -0.47 -5.45
N HIS A 89 4.42 -0.50 -5.36
CA HIS A 89 3.67 -1.53 -4.65
C HIS A 89 3.42 -2.78 -5.52
N PHE A 90 3.61 -2.67 -6.85
CA PHE A 90 3.19 -3.72 -7.79
C PHE A 90 4.39 -4.52 -8.31
N ASN A 91 4.99 -5.32 -7.42
CA ASN A 91 6.16 -6.17 -7.70
C ASN A 91 5.99 -7.60 -7.19
N ARG A 92 6.94 -8.50 -7.52
CA ARG A 92 6.96 -9.90 -7.05
C ARG A 92 6.92 -10.07 -5.54
N TYR A 93 7.50 -9.19 -4.74
CA TYR A 93 7.51 -9.33 -3.28
C TYR A 93 6.14 -9.02 -2.70
N ARG A 94 5.44 -8.01 -3.24
CA ARG A 94 4.01 -7.80 -2.90
C ARG A 94 3.15 -8.97 -3.36
N LEU A 95 3.45 -9.55 -4.53
CA LEU A 95 2.77 -10.77 -4.98
C LEU A 95 2.98 -11.95 -4.03
N VAL A 96 4.16 -12.10 -3.43
CA VAL A 96 4.44 -13.10 -2.39
C VAL A 96 3.55 -12.86 -1.19
N THR A 97 3.53 -11.64 -0.62
CA THR A 97 2.71 -11.37 0.56
C THR A 97 1.22 -11.55 0.29
N LEU A 98 0.73 -11.14 -0.89
CA LEU A 98 -0.65 -11.36 -1.32
C LEU A 98 -1.03 -12.85 -1.47
N LYS A 99 -0.08 -13.77 -1.61
CA LYS A 99 -0.32 -15.22 -1.66
C LYS A 99 -0.25 -15.91 -0.29
N SER A 100 0.17 -15.18 0.74
CA SER A 100 0.29 -15.70 2.10
C SER A 100 -1.06 -16.15 2.68
N ALA A 101 -1.01 -16.86 3.81
CA ALA A 101 -2.20 -17.35 4.50
C ALA A 101 -3.19 -16.25 4.92
N LEU A 102 -2.71 -15.02 5.12
CA LEU A 102 -3.55 -13.90 5.57
C LEU A 102 -4.72 -13.65 4.62
N TYR A 103 -4.47 -13.63 3.31
CA TYR A 103 -5.50 -13.35 2.30
C TYR A 103 -6.39 -14.56 2.00
N ARG A 104 -6.12 -15.71 2.62
CA ARG A 104 -7.04 -16.86 2.66
C ARG A 104 -7.96 -16.79 3.89
N VAL A 105 -7.45 -16.28 5.01
CA VAL A 105 -8.20 -16.11 6.26
C VAL A 105 -9.15 -14.92 6.17
N PHE A 106 -8.70 -13.81 5.60
CA PHE A 106 -9.49 -12.60 5.44
C PHE A 106 -9.82 -12.35 3.97
N ASN A 107 -11.10 -12.10 3.70
CA ASN A 107 -11.56 -11.72 2.37
C ASN A 107 -11.39 -10.21 2.15
N TYR A 108 -10.56 -9.83 1.18
CA TYR A 108 -10.41 -8.44 0.73
C TYR A 108 -10.93 -8.31 -0.72
N PRO A 109 -11.94 -7.48 -0.99
CA PRO A 109 -12.55 -7.38 -2.33
C PRO A 109 -11.56 -7.01 -3.46
N TRP A 110 -10.48 -6.30 -3.12
CA TRP A 110 -9.46 -5.85 -4.06
C TRP A 110 -8.35 -6.89 -4.32
N HIS A 111 -8.30 -7.99 -3.55
CA HIS A 111 -7.18 -8.94 -3.55
C HIS A 111 -6.87 -9.53 -4.93
N ALA A 112 -7.88 -10.02 -5.64
CA ALA A 112 -7.71 -10.63 -6.95
C ALA A 112 -7.17 -9.63 -8.00
N ALA A 113 -7.57 -8.36 -7.92
CA ALA A 113 -7.06 -7.31 -8.80
C ALA A 113 -5.57 -7.04 -8.53
N TYR A 114 -5.18 -6.96 -7.26
CA TYR A 114 -3.78 -6.76 -6.85
C TYR A 114 -2.85 -7.89 -7.30
N LEU A 115 -3.29 -9.14 -7.21
CA LEU A 115 -2.53 -10.29 -7.75
C LEU A 115 -2.26 -10.17 -9.25
N ARG A 116 -3.19 -9.60 -10.02
CA ARG A 116 -3.00 -9.36 -11.47
C ARG A 116 -2.10 -8.15 -11.70
N MET A 117 -2.31 -7.06 -10.96
CA MET A 117 -1.51 -5.84 -11.11
C MET A 117 -0.03 -6.07 -10.80
N CYS A 118 0.31 -6.83 -9.74
CA CYS A 118 1.71 -7.14 -9.43
C CYS A 118 2.41 -7.93 -10.55
N ARG A 119 1.69 -8.79 -11.28
CA ARG A 119 2.24 -9.52 -12.43
C ARG A 119 2.37 -8.63 -13.67
N THR A 120 1.39 -7.74 -13.87
CA THR A 120 1.27 -6.94 -15.09
C THR A 120 2.21 -5.74 -15.09
N HIS A 121 2.43 -5.13 -13.92
CA HIS A 121 3.11 -3.84 -13.78
C HIS A 121 4.49 -3.92 -13.11
N GLU A 122 5.08 -5.11 -12.93
CA GLU A 122 6.42 -5.23 -12.33
C GLU A 122 7.48 -4.46 -13.11
N ARG A 123 7.36 -4.37 -14.45
CA ARG A 123 8.26 -3.56 -15.27
C ARG A 123 8.16 -2.07 -14.95
N GLU A 124 6.96 -1.54 -14.76
CA GLU A 124 6.75 -0.14 -14.38
C GLU A 124 7.27 0.12 -12.97
N CYS A 125 7.01 -0.81 -12.03
CA CYS A 125 7.56 -0.80 -10.68
C CYS A 125 9.10 -0.77 -10.69
N LEU A 126 9.74 -1.56 -11.57
CA LEU A 126 11.19 -1.57 -11.72
C LEU A 126 11.69 -0.19 -12.13
N LEU A 127 11.14 0.38 -13.20
CA LEU A 127 11.53 1.71 -13.68
C LEU A 127 11.40 2.80 -12.61
N SER A 128 10.32 2.77 -11.80
CA SER A 128 10.13 3.75 -10.71
C SER A 128 10.97 3.45 -9.47
N GLY A 129 11.32 2.18 -9.24
CA GLY A 129 11.95 1.71 -8.01
C GLY A 129 13.46 1.47 -8.08
N LEU A 130 14.13 1.78 -9.19
CA LEU A 130 15.60 1.69 -9.32
C LEU A 130 16.38 2.67 -8.43
N GLN A 131 15.73 3.71 -7.91
CA GLN A 131 16.39 4.67 -7.03
C GLN A 131 16.89 3.95 -5.77
N GLU A 132 18.15 4.16 -5.41
CA GLU A 132 18.82 3.47 -4.28
C GLU A 132 17.98 3.50 -2.99
N ARG A 133 17.37 4.65 -2.67
CA ARG A 133 16.52 4.80 -1.49
C ARG A 133 15.28 3.90 -1.48
N VAL A 134 14.75 3.54 -2.65
CA VAL A 134 13.59 2.65 -2.80
C VAL A 134 14.07 1.20 -2.87
N TRP A 135 15.11 0.96 -3.66
CA TRP A 135 15.65 -0.37 -3.91
C TRP A 135 16.22 -1.02 -2.64
N SER A 136 17.15 -0.31 -1.98
CA SER A 136 17.77 -0.75 -0.73
C SER A 136 16.90 -0.45 0.49
N GLY A 137 16.06 0.58 0.40
CA GLY A 137 15.19 0.99 1.50
C GLY A 137 15.97 1.57 2.69
N PRO A 138 15.32 1.63 3.88
CA PRO A 138 15.96 2.11 5.09
C PRO A 138 16.91 1.06 5.68
N PRO A 139 17.79 1.42 6.65
CA PRO A 139 18.69 0.45 7.29
C PRO A 139 18.00 -0.81 7.81
N LEU A 140 16.76 -0.68 8.29
CA LEU A 140 15.94 -1.81 8.74
C LEU A 140 15.72 -2.86 7.63
N ALA A 141 15.54 -2.45 6.36
CA ALA A 141 15.36 -3.39 5.25
C ALA A 141 16.59 -4.29 5.09
N ARG A 142 17.79 -3.70 5.19
CA ARG A 142 19.04 -4.47 5.15
C ARG A 142 19.18 -5.43 6.32
N SER A 143 18.80 -5.01 7.54
CA SER A 143 18.82 -5.89 8.71
C SER A 143 17.86 -7.06 8.54
N CYS A 144 16.68 -6.82 7.97
CA CYS A 144 15.65 -7.84 7.77
C CYS A 144 15.98 -8.83 6.64
N PHE A 145 16.50 -8.35 5.51
CA PHE A 145 16.57 -9.16 4.28
C PHE A 145 18.00 -9.34 3.74
N GLY A 146 19.00 -8.68 4.33
CA GLY A 146 20.37 -8.66 3.81
C GLY A 146 20.67 -7.46 2.90
N PRO A 147 21.92 -7.33 2.43
CA PRO A 147 22.31 -6.26 1.51
C PRO A 147 21.54 -6.37 0.18
N ALA A 148 21.21 -5.23 -0.42
CA ALA A 148 20.59 -5.20 -1.73
C ALA A 148 21.57 -5.72 -2.80
N ASP A 149 21.03 -6.41 -3.80
CA ASP A 149 21.75 -6.62 -5.05
C ASP A 149 21.76 -5.34 -5.89
N VAL A 150 22.46 -5.35 -7.02
CA VAL A 150 22.53 -4.21 -7.94
C VAL A 150 21.10 -3.78 -8.34
N PRO A 151 20.76 -2.48 -8.34
CA PRO A 151 19.45 -2.01 -8.80
C PRO A 151 19.08 -2.57 -10.17
N GLY A 152 17.94 -3.26 -10.24
CA GLY A 152 17.49 -3.96 -11.45
C GLY A 152 17.65 -5.47 -11.37
N GLU A 153 18.56 -5.97 -10.53
CA GLU A 153 18.81 -7.40 -10.35
C GLU A 153 17.80 -7.99 -9.36
N LEU A 154 16.90 -8.82 -9.88
CA LEU A 154 15.83 -9.42 -9.08
C LEU A 154 16.10 -10.91 -8.78
N SER A 155 17.25 -11.45 -9.20
CA SER A 155 17.78 -12.72 -8.71
C SER A 155 18.54 -12.51 -7.40
N GLY A 156 18.66 -13.56 -6.59
CA GLY A 156 19.31 -13.47 -5.28
C GLY A 156 18.47 -12.72 -4.24
N THR A 157 19.10 -11.80 -3.51
CA THR A 157 18.46 -11.00 -2.45
C THR A 157 17.50 -9.97 -3.03
N GLY A 158 17.87 -9.42 -4.19
CA GLY A 158 17.12 -8.41 -4.92
C GLY A 158 16.99 -7.10 -4.16
N ALA A 159 15.75 -6.60 -4.05
CA ALA A 159 15.42 -5.30 -3.48
C ALA A 159 14.88 -5.43 -2.04
N PRO A 160 15.73 -5.35 -1.00
CA PRO A 160 15.28 -5.45 0.39
C PRO A 160 14.30 -4.33 0.77
N GLY A 161 14.40 -3.15 0.14
CA GLY A 161 13.44 -2.06 0.33
C GLY A 161 12.04 -2.43 -0.15
N TRP A 162 11.92 -3.12 -1.29
CA TRP A 162 10.64 -3.62 -1.79
C TRP A 162 10.08 -4.74 -0.93
N LYS A 163 10.92 -5.65 -0.42
CA LYS A 163 10.53 -6.70 0.53
C LYS A 163 9.96 -6.10 1.81
N LEU A 164 10.62 -5.08 2.38
CA LEU A 164 10.14 -4.38 3.56
C LEU A 164 8.81 -3.66 3.28
N ASN A 165 8.67 -3.01 2.12
CA ASN A 165 7.41 -2.34 1.76
C ASN A 165 6.26 -3.34 1.63
N ALA A 166 6.48 -4.46 0.92
CA ALA A 166 5.49 -5.52 0.76
C ALA A 166 5.06 -6.16 2.09
N TYR A 167 5.99 -6.26 3.06
CA TYR A 167 5.71 -6.73 4.40
C TYR A 167 4.95 -5.70 5.23
N ASN A 168 5.30 -4.41 5.13
CA ASN A 168 4.54 -3.32 5.76
C ASN A 168 3.11 -3.26 5.23
N ASP A 169 2.91 -3.40 3.92
CA ASP A 169 1.58 -3.46 3.34
C ASP A 169 0.72 -4.58 3.94
N LEU A 170 1.31 -5.77 4.11
CA LEU A 170 0.65 -6.89 4.75
C LEU A 170 0.29 -6.58 6.21
N GLN A 171 1.18 -5.91 6.96
CA GLN A 171 0.89 -5.45 8.31
C GLN A 171 -0.27 -4.44 8.34
N TYR A 172 -0.32 -3.48 7.42
CA TYR A 172 -1.45 -2.54 7.31
C TYR A 172 -2.76 -3.29 7.09
N ASP A 173 -2.76 -4.27 6.19
CA ASP A 173 -3.96 -5.04 5.87
C ASP A 173 -4.46 -5.86 7.08
N LEU A 174 -3.54 -6.52 7.81
CA LEU A 174 -3.89 -7.29 9.00
C LEU A 174 -4.35 -6.40 10.15
N ILE A 175 -3.52 -5.42 10.51
CA ILE A 175 -3.72 -4.61 11.72
C ILE A 175 -4.98 -3.78 11.57
N SER A 176 -5.18 -3.11 10.42
CA SER A 176 -6.43 -2.37 10.19
C SER A 176 -7.67 -3.24 10.36
N ARG A 177 -7.61 -4.49 9.89
CA ARG A 177 -8.70 -5.46 10.03
C ARG A 177 -8.97 -5.84 11.48
N LEU A 178 -7.92 -6.10 12.26
CA LEU A 178 -8.02 -6.48 13.68
C LEU A 178 -8.48 -5.32 14.57
N GLU A 179 -8.06 -4.10 14.24
CA GLU A 179 -8.51 -2.85 14.89
C GLU A 179 -9.96 -2.47 14.50
N GLY A 180 -10.63 -3.27 13.65
CA GLY A 180 -12.03 -3.08 13.30
C GLY A 180 -12.29 -2.08 12.16
N TYR A 181 -11.25 -1.68 11.43
CA TYR A 181 -11.35 -0.80 10.26
C TYR A 181 -11.49 -1.61 8.96
N ARG A 182 -12.02 -0.93 7.93
CA ARG A 182 -12.04 -1.41 6.54
C ARG A 182 -11.01 -0.63 5.73
N LEU A 183 -9.88 -1.27 5.43
CA LEU A 183 -8.84 -0.67 4.60
C LEU A 183 -9.16 -0.80 3.11
N HIS A 184 -9.22 0.34 2.44
CA HIS A 184 -9.38 0.49 1.01
C HIS A 184 -8.11 1.01 0.39
N ARG A 185 -7.47 0.15 -0.40
CA ARG A 185 -6.32 0.57 -1.20
C ARG A 185 -6.79 1.14 -2.54
N ILE A 186 -6.18 2.24 -2.98
CA ILE A 186 -6.42 2.91 -4.25
C ILE A 186 -5.19 2.62 -5.12
N PRO A 187 -5.22 1.58 -5.96
CA PRO A 187 -4.09 1.24 -6.80
C PRO A 187 -3.97 2.24 -7.96
N ALA A 188 -2.75 2.72 -8.23
CA ALA A 188 -2.43 3.61 -9.36
C ALA A 188 -2.99 3.12 -10.72
N TYR A 189 -3.14 1.81 -10.86
CA TYR A 189 -3.56 1.13 -12.08
C TYR A 189 -5.07 0.86 -12.18
N GLU A 190 -5.88 1.30 -11.22
CA GLU A 190 -7.33 1.16 -11.33
C GLU A 190 -7.89 2.02 -12.46
N ASN A 191 -8.78 1.46 -13.28
CA ASN A 191 -9.46 2.19 -14.34
C ASN A 191 -10.87 2.58 -13.91
N LEU A 192 -11.23 3.84 -14.11
CA LEU A 192 -12.57 4.38 -13.89
C LEU A 192 -13.23 4.70 -15.22
N MET A 193 -14.53 4.39 -15.34
CA MET A 193 -15.35 4.82 -16.47
C MET A 193 -15.85 6.24 -16.22
N ILE A 194 -15.23 7.24 -16.87
CA ILE A 194 -15.60 8.66 -16.74
C ILE A 194 -15.78 9.23 -18.15
N GLY A 195 -16.94 9.86 -18.42
CA GLY A 195 -17.25 10.42 -19.72
C GLY A 195 -17.27 9.38 -20.86
N GLY A 196 -17.66 8.14 -20.56
CA GLY A 196 -17.71 7.04 -21.54
C GLY A 196 -16.35 6.46 -21.93
N ARG A 197 -15.27 6.78 -21.19
CA ARG A 197 -13.92 6.25 -21.42
C ARG A 197 -13.36 5.63 -20.15
N LEU A 198 -12.67 4.50 -20.30
CA LEU A 198 -11.85 3.93 -19.23
C LEU A 198 -10.54 4.71 -19.12
N GLN A 199 -10.25 5.23 -17.93
CA GLN A 199 -9.06 6.03 -17.65
C GLN A 199 -8.44 5.62 -16.31
N ARG A 200 -7.10 5.58 -16.24
CA ARG A 200 -6.38 5.22 -15.01
C ARG A 200 -6.51 6.31 -13.94
N ILE A 201 -6.74 5.90 -12.70
CA ILE A 201 -6.93 6.79 -11.55
C ILE A 201 -5.71 7.68 -11.31
N ASP A 202 -4.48 7.16 -11.49
CA ASP A 202 -3.26 7.95 -11.31
C ASP A 202 -3.20 9.13 -12.28
N LYS A 203 -3.63 8.94 -13.53
CA LYS A 203 -3.67 10.01 -14.54
C LYS A 203 -4.76 11.02 -14.24
N LEU A 204 -5.93 10.53 -13.83
CA LEU A 204 -7.06 11.40 -13.45
C LEU A 204 -6.71 12.29 -12.26
N LEU A 205 -6.00 11.75 -11.25
CA LEU A 205 -5.60 12.48 -10.05
C LEU A 205 -4.42 13.46 -10.27
N LEU A 206 -3.72 13.42 -11.41
CA LEU A 206 -2.63 14.38 -11.65
C LEU A 206 -3.16 15.78 -12.03
N ARG A 207 -4.23 15.84 -12.82
CA ARG A 207 -4.81 17.09 -13.34
C ARG A 207 -6.33 16.94 -13.51
N PRO A 208 -7.08 16.81 -12.41
CA PRO A 208 -8.51 16.66 -12.49
C PRO A 208 -9.18 18.00 -12.79
N ASP A 209 -10.27 17.97 -13.55
CA ASP A 209 -11.27 19.04 -13.54
C ASP A 209 -12.37 18.76 -12.50
N ASP A 210 -13.28 19.71 -12.30
CA ASP A 210 -14.36 19.59 -11.32
C ASP A 210 -15.27 18.37 -11.55
N SER A 211 -15.48 18.00 -12.81
CA SER A 211 -16.30 16.83 -13.16
C SER A 211 -15.60 15.54 -12.75
N VAL A 212 -14.29 15.45 -13.04
CA VAL A 212 -13.44 14.33 -12.64
C VAL A 212 -13.34 14.23 -11.13
N MET A 213 -13.20 15.33 -10.39
CA MET A 213 -13.17 15.32 -8.92
C MET A 213 -14.44 14.74 -8.33
N ARG A 214 -15.62 15.21 -8.76
CA ARG A 214 -16.90 14.65 -8.30
C ARG A 214 -17.05 13.17 -8.66
N ALA A 215 -16.60 12.78 -9.86
CA ALA A 215 -16.67 11.38 -10.28
C ALA A 215 -15.76 10.47 -9.43
N ILE A 216 -14.56 10.94 -9.06
CA ILE A 216 -13.63 10.23 -8.16
C ILE A 216 -14.21 10.14 -6.75
N GLY A 217 -14.75 11.23 -6.21
CA GLY A 217 -15.38 11.21 -4.89
C GLY A 217 -16.58 10.26 -4.83
N ALA A 218 -17.45 10.27 -5.84
CA ALA A 218 -18.54 9.30 -5.96
C ALA A 218 -18.03 7.85 -6.10
N TRP A 219 -16.90 7.63 -6.79
CA TRP A 219 -16.25 6.32 -6.87
C TRP A 219 -15.69 5.86 -5.52
N LEU A 220 -15.04 6.75 -4.76
CA LEU A 220 -14.55 6.46 -3.41
C LEU A 220 -15.69 6.08 -2.47
N LEU A 221 -16.81 6.82 -2.51
CA LEU A 221 -18.01 6.51 -1.74
C LEU A 221 -18.55 5.10 -2.04
N ARG A 222 -18.71 4.76 -3.33
CA ARG A 222 -19.12 3.40 -3.74
C ARG A 222 -18.15 2.31 -3.27
N LYS A 223 -16.85 2.62 -3.21
CA LYS A 223 -15.83 1.68 -2.74
C LYS A 223 -15.96 1.43 -1.24
N MET A 224 -16.41 2.42 -0.48
CA MET A 224 -16.62 2.30 0.97
C MET A 224 -17.89 1.50 1.33
N GLY A 225 -18.90 1.52 0.45
CA GLY A 225 -20.15 0.77 0.59
C GLY A 225 -21.25 1.65 1.10
#